data_AF-A0A563CYR5-F1
#
_entry.id   AF-A0A563CYR5-F1
#
_cell.length_a   1.000
_cell.length_b   1.000
_cell.length_c   1.000
_cell.angle_alpha   90.00
_cell.angle_beta   90.00
_cell.angle_gamma   90.00
#
_symmetry.space_group_name_H-M   'P 1'
#
loop_
_entity.id
_entity.type
_entity.pdbx_description
1 polymer ?
#
loop_
_entity_poly.entity_id
_entity_poly.type
_entity_poly.pdbx_seq_one_letter_code
_entity_poly.pdbx_strand_id
1 'polypeptide(L)'
;MNASSSVIYLQHQYDRDAQAAIKAVSNTSSEGATANARAEAVCHPQYSGWSTAYMQCVLAELAKYPTSDKLAEPKLPNTELYRYEFVSPLWSPDFAGFSLLLVGFLVFIIIVRLISMGILRILLRRHYRSI
;
A
#
# COMPACT_ATOMS: atom_id res chain seq x y z
N MET A 1 -18.36 -6.84 -4.69
CA MET A 1 -17.60 -5.92 -3.82
C MET A 1 -16.85 -6.78 -2.81
N ASN A 2 -15.55 -7.04 -3.04
CA ASN A 2 -14.60 -7.75 -2.14
C ASN A 2 -13.18 -7.71 -2.76
N ALA A 3 -12.77 -6.53 -3.25
CA ALA A 3 -11.53 -6.34 -4.02
C ALA A 3 -10.55 -5.38 -3.33
N SER A 4 -10.69 -5.15 -2.03
CA SER A 4 -9.73 -4.37 -1.24
C SER A 4 -8.70 -5.32 -0.65
N SER A 5 -7.43 -5.19 -1.05
CA SER A 5 -6.34 -5.83 -0.31
C SER A 5 -6.34 -5.27 1.11
N SER A 6 -6.06 -6.10 2.12
CA SER A 6 -5.80 -5.62 3.49
C SER A 6 -4.79 -4.48 3.46
N VAL A 7 -4.98 -3.48 4.33
CA VAL A 7 -4.12 -2.30 4.45
C VAL A 7 -2.66 -2.74 4.60
N ILE A 8 -1.81 -2.32 3.65
CA ILE A 8 -0.37 -2.58 3.73
C ILE A 8 0.32 -1.31 4.21
N TYR A 9 1.12 -1.45 5.28
CA TYR A 9 1.93 -0.38 5.83
C TYR A 9 3.38 -0.52 5.35
N LEU A 10 3.94 0.53 4.74
CA LEU A 10 5.36 0.55 4.36
C LEU A 10 6.24 0.95 5.55
N GLN A 11 6.27 0.09 6.57
CA GLN A 11 6.95 0.35 7.83
C GLN A 11 8.44 0.65 7.64
N HIS A 12 9.16 -0.14 6.85
CA HIS A 12 10.58 0.10 6.57
C HIS A 12 10.86 1.44 5.87
N GLN A 13 9.94 1.91 5.04
CA GLN A 13 10.12 3.19 4.35
C GLN A 13 9.85 4.36 5.29
N TYR A 14 8.81 4.24 6.13
CA TYR A 14 8.52 5.17 7.20
C TYR A 14 9.70 5.29 8.17
N ASP A 15 10.27 4.16 8.61
CA ASP A 15 11.38 4.12 9.58
C ASP A 15 12.62 4.84 9.03
N ARG A 16 12.94 4.66 7.75
CA ARG A 16 14.05 5.35 7.08
C ARG A 16 13.82 6.86 7.02
N ASP A 17 12.62 7.28 6.63
CA ASP A 17 12.31 8.69 6.42
C ASP A 17 12.19 9.43 7.78
N ALA A 18 11.70 8.75 8.82
CA ALA A 18 11.71 9.24 10.21
C ALA A 18 13.13 9.41 10.76
N GLN A 19 14.02 8.44 10.52
CA GLN A 19 15.44 8.57 10.88
C GLN A 19 16.12 9.72 10.16
N ALA A 20 15.80 9.94 8.88
CA ALA A 20 16.34 11.07 8.11
C ALA A 20 15.89 12.42 8.68
N ALA A 21 14.62 12.54 9.07
CA ALA A 21 14.09 13.76 9.68
C ALA A 21 14.75 14.09 11.03
N ILE A 22 14.97 13.07 11.88
CA ILE A 22 15.63 13.26 13.17
C ILE A 22 17.11 13.61 12.99
N LYS A 23 17.80 12.96 12.05
CA LYS A 23 19.20 13.30 11.71
C LYS A 23 19.36 14.72 11.16
N ALA A 24 18.38 15.22 10.40
CA ALA A 24 18.40 16.58 9.89
C ALA A 24 18.33 17.63 11.01
N VAL A 25 17.51 17.38 12.04
CA VAL A 25 17.39 18.23 13.22
C VAL A 25 18.62 18.11 14.14
N SER A 26 19.17 16.91 14.31
CA SER A 26 20.37 16.72 15.14
C SER A 26 21.61 17.41 14.56
N ASN A 27 21.70 17.54 13.23
CA ASN A 27 22.83 18.17 12.55
C ASN A 27 22.80 19.71 12.58
N THR A 28 21.68 20.32 12.96
CA THR A 28 21.53 21.78 12.97
C THR A 28 22.04 22.45 14.26
N SER A 29 22.32 21.67 15.32
CA SER A 29 22.82 22.19 16.60
C SER A 29 23.80 21.22 17.26
N SER A 30 25.03 21.68 17.55
CA SER A 30 26.09 20.88 18.17
C SER A 30 25.71 20.36 19.56
N GLU A 31 24.91 21.14 20.30
CA GLU A 31 24.36 20.74 21.60
C GLU A 31 23.21 19.72 21.44
N GLY A 32 22.38 19.87 20.40
CA GLY A 32 21.31 18.93 20.06
C GLY A 32 21.85 17.56 19.63
N ALA A 33 22.99 17.51 18.93
CA ALA A 33 23.66 16.26 18.61
C ALA A 33 24.09 15.47 19.86
N THR A 34 24.56 16.15 20.91
CA THR A 34 24.96 15.49 22.17
C THR A 34 23.77 15.02 23.01
N ALA A 35 22.66 15.75 23.00
CA ALA A 35 21.43 15.35 23.68
C ALA A 35 20.76 14.15 22.98
N ASN A 36 20.73 14.16 21.65
CA ASN A 36 20.24 13.04 20.84
C ASN A 36 21.06 11.77 21.07
N ALA A 37 22.40 11.85 21.04
CA ALA A 37 23.26 10.69 21.30
C ALA A 37 23.05 10.08 22.70
N ARG A 38 22.75 10.92 23.71
CA ARG A 38 22.43 10.45 25.07
C ARG A 38 21.06 9.77 25.14
N ALA A 39 20.05 10.33 24.48
CA ALA A 39 18.73 9.72 24.43
C ALA A 39 18.72 8.40 23.65
N GLU A 40 19.45 8.33 22.53
CA GLU A 40 19.65 7.09 21.79
C GLU A 40 20.36 6.04 22.65
N ALA A 41 21.38 6.39 23.44
CA ALA A 41 22.06 5.44 24.32
C ALA A 41 21.15 4.80 25.38
N VAL A 42 20.08 5.49 25.80
CA VAL A 42 19.11 4.98 26.79
C VAL A 42 18.02 4.14 26.13
N CYS A 43 17.51 4.59 24.99
CA CYS A 43 16.37 3.95 24.31
C CYS A 43 16.80 2.80 23.39
N HIS A 44 17.97 2.85 22.75
CA HIS A 44 18.45 1.83 21.81
C HIS A 44 18.69 0.43 22.42
N PRO A 45 19.10 0.26 23.69
CA PRO A 45 19.17 -1.07 24.30
C PRO A 45 17.79 -1.63 24.71
N GLN A 46 16.78 -0.78 24.87
CA GLN A 46 15.43 -1.20 25.31
C GLN A 46 14.54 -1.65 24.14
N TYR A 47 14.85 -1.23 22.92
CA TYR A 47 14.07 -1.56 21.73
C TYR A 47 14.97 -2.11 20.63
N SER A 48 14.62 -3.28 20.09
CA SER A 48 15.41 -3.97 19.06
C SER A 48 15.26 -3.38 17.65
N GLY A 49 14.57 -2.25 17.49
CA GLY A 49 14.30 -1.63 16.20
C GLY A 49 13.56 -0.30 16.30
N TRP A 50 13.47 0.38 15.15
CA TRP A 50 12.74 1.64 15.03
C TRP A 50 11.25 1.37 15.18
N SER A 51 10.65 1.89 16.24
CA SER A 51 9.24 1.70 16.57
C SER A 51 8.65 2.98 17.14
N THR A 52 7.32 3.11 17.14
CA THR A 52 6.64 4.25 17.74
C THR A 52 6.96 4.41 19.23
N ALA A 53 7.14 3.30 19.94
CA ALA A 53 7.56 3.28 21.35
C ALA A 53 9.00 3.76 21.54
N TYR A 54 9.93 3.32 20.69
CA TYR A 54 11.32 3.80 20.68
C TYR A 54 11.40 5.31 20.49
N MET A 55 10.63 5.84 19.55
CA MET A 55 10.61 7.25 19.23
C MET A 55 10.03 8.11 20.36
N GLN A 56 8.97 7.64 21.02
CA GLN A 56 8.43 8.31 22.21
C GLN A 56 9.43 8.31 23.37
N CYS A 57 10.19 7.22 23.55
CA CYS A 57 11.28 7.16 24.52
C CYS A 57 12.34 8.23 24.24
N VAL A 58 12.80 8.34 22.98
CA VAL A 58 13.80 9.34 22.59
C VAL A 58 13.28 10.75 22.82
N LEU A 59 12.04 11.05 22.42
CA LEU A 59 11.43 12.37 22.64
C LEU A 59 11.25 12.70 24.12
N ALA A 60 10.84 11.74 24.95
CA ALA A 60 10.69 11.91 26.39
C ALA A 60 12.04 12.15 27.09
N GLU A 61 13.10 11.49 26.63
CA GLU A 61 14.46 11.68 27.14
C GLU A 61 15.05 13.03 26.70
N LEU A 62 14.79 13.44 25.45
CA LEU A 62 15.14 14.77 24.93
C LEU A 62 14.48 15.90 25.72
N ALA A 63 13.21 15.73 26.12
CA ALA A 63 12.45 16.74 26.87
C ALA A 63 13.00 16.99 28.29
N LYS A 64 13.84 16.09 28.83
CA LYS A 64 14.49 16.27 30.14
C LYS A 64 15.69 17.21 30.10
N TYR A 65 16.22 17.53 28.93
CA TYR A 65 17.36 18.42 28.78
C TYR A 65 16.88 19.82 28.34
N PRO A 66 17.07 20.88 29.14
CA PRO A 66 16.46 22.21 28.90
C PRO A 66 16.99 22.98 27.68
N THR A 67 17.81 22.37 26.83
CA THR A 67 18.13 22.88 25.49
C THR A 67 17.00 22.67 24.48
N SER A 68 15.91 21.97 24.87
CA SER A 68 14.75 21.66 24.01
C SER A 68 13.99 22.86 23.45
N ASP A 69 14.05 24.04 24.07
CA ASP A 69 13.34 25.24 23.58
C ASP A 69 13.81 25.70 22.17
N LYS A 70 14.97 25.22 21.72
CA LYS A 70 15.51 25.47 20.38
C LYS A 70 15.66 24.22 19.51
N LEU A 71 15.32 23.03 20.01
CA LEU A 71 15.30 21.85 19.16
C LEU A 71 14.00 21.89 18.37
N ALA A 72 14.11 22.25 17.09
CA ALA A 72 12.99 22.17 16.16
C ALA A 72 12.38 20.78 16.24
N GLU A 73 11.10 20.67 16.63
CA GLU A 73 10.41 19.39 16.65
C GLU A 73 10.57 18.72 15.27
N PRO A 74 11.12 17.50 15.21
CA PRO A 74 11.26 16.81 13.96
C PRO A 74 9.86 16.58 13.40
N LYS A 75 9.54 17.23 12.28
CA LYS A 75 8.27 17.06 11.60
C LYS A 75 8.22 15.65 11.04
N LEU A 76 7.61 14.75 11.80
CA LEU A 76 7.50 13.36 11.41
C LEU A 76 6.68 13.23 10.13
N PRO A 77 7.09 12.34 9.21
CA PRO A 77 6.32 12.10 8.01
C PRO A 77 4.92 11.58 8.40
N ASN A 78 3.90 12.06 7.71
CA ASN A 78 2.52 11.68 8.01
C ASN A 78 2.31 10.18 7.75
N THR A 79 1.88 9.44 8.77
CA THR A 79 1.65 7.99 8.73
C THR A 79 0.64 7.58 7.66
N GLU A 80 -0.31 8.48 7.31
CA GLU A 80 -1.30 8.24 6.26
C GLU A 80 -0.69 8.11 4.86
N LEU A 81 0.49 8.71 4.61
CA LEU A 81 1.19 8.61 3.32
C LEU A 81 1.85 7.24 3.10
N TYR A 82 1.95 6.42 4.16
CA TYR A 82 2.58 5.09 4.14
C TYR A 82 1.55 3.97 4.21
N ARG A 83 0.26 4.33 4.20
CA ARG A 83 -0.87 3.42 4.17
C ARG A 83 -1.34 3.28 2.73
N TYR A 84 -1.11 2.11 2.13
CA TYR A 84 -1.60 1.82 0.79
C TYR A 84 -2.72 0.79 0.85
N GLU A 85 -3.87 1.16 0.28
CA GLU A 85 -4.97 0.27 0.00
C GLU A 85 -4.95 -0.03 -1.49
N PHE A 86 -4.62 -1.28 -1.87
CA PHE A 86 -4.67 -1.69 -3.26
C PHE A 86 -6.07 -2.18 -3.57
N VAL A 87 -6.75 -1.45 -4.43
CA VAL A 87 -7.98 -1.92 -5.07
C VAL A 87 -7.52 -2.85 -6.20
N SER A 88 -7.84 -4.14 -6.11
CA SER A 88 -7.47 -5.05 -7.18
C SER A 88 -8.19 -4.65 -8.48
N PRO A 89 -7.45 -4.48 -9.58
CA PRO A 89 -8.03 -4.09 -10.85
C PRO A 89 -8.98 -5.18 -11.34
N LEU A 90 -10.02 -4.78 -12.08
CA LEU A 90 -11.02 -5.70 -12.63
C LEU A 90 -10.41 -6.74 -13.59
N TRP A 91 -9.23 -6.42 -14.15
CA TRP A 91 -8.41 -7.32 -14.95
C TRP A 91 -6.93 -7.02 -14.71
N SER A 92 -6.16 -8.03 -14.32
CA SER A 92 -4.70 -7.99 -14.18
C SER A 92 -4.06 -8.73 -15.37
N PRO A 93 -2.92 -8.24 -15.91
CA PRO A 93 -2.17 -8.95 -16.95
C PRO A 93 -1.35 -10.10 -16.35
N ASP A 94 -2.02 -11.00 -15.65
CA ASP A 94 -1.47 -12.24 -15.12
C ASP A 94 -2.10 -13.44 -15.83
N PHE A 95 -1.62 -14.64 -15.53
CA PHE A 95 -2.13 -15.88 -16.13
C PHE A 95 -3.64 -16.06 -15.87
N ALA A 96 -4.15 -15.59 -14.74
CA ALA A 96 -5.56 -15.66 -14.39
C ALA A 96 -6.40 -14.69 -15.24
N GLY A 97 -5.91 -13.47 -15.48
CA GLY A 97 -6.54 -12.48 -16.34
C GLY A 97 -6.64 -12.92 -17.79
N PHE A 98 -5.58 -13.53 -18.35
CA PHE A 98 -5.66 -14.09 -19.70
C PHE A 98 -6.60 -15.29 -19.80
N SER A 99 -6.68 -16.12 -18.76
CA SER A 99 -7.63 -17.23 -18.69
C SER A 99 -9.08 -16.74 -18.72
N LEU A 100 -9.41 -15.64 -18.03
CA LEU A 100 -10.72 -15.00 -18.07
C LEU A 100 -11.10 -14.51 -19.49
N LEU A 101 -10.15 -13.90 -20.20
CA LEU A 101 -10.36 -13.48 -21.60
C LEU A 101 -10.65 -14.66 -22.52
N LEU A 102 -9.88 -15.76 -22.37
CA LEU A 102 -10.07 -16.97 -23.15
C LEU A 102 -11.45 -17.60 -22.91
N VAL A 103 -11.90 -17.67 -21.65
CA VAL A 103 -13.24 -18.14 -21.31
C VAL A 103 -14.31 -17.25 -21.95
N GLY A 104 -14.18 -15.92 -21.84
CA GLY A 104 -15.10 -14.98 -22.48
C GLY A 104 -15.20 -15.18 -24.00
N PHE A 105 -14.06 -15.40 -24.66
CA PHE A 105 -14.00 -15.67 -26.09
C PHE A 105 -14.69 -17.00 -26.47
N LEU A 106 -14.50 -18.07 -25.70
CA LEU A 106 -15.18 -19.34 -25.93
C LEU A 106 -16.69 -19.22 -25.75
N VAL A 107 -17.16 -18.52 -24.71
CA VAL A 107 -18.59 -18.27 -24.49
C VAL A 107 -19.18 -17.50 -25.68
N PHE A 108 -18.47 -16.50 -26.19
CA PHE A 108 -18.91 -15.74 -27.36
C PHE A 108 -19.11 -16.63 -28.59
N ILE A 109 -18.16 -17.53 -28.88
CA ILE A 109 -18.28 -18.50 -30.00
C ILE A 109 -19.51 -19.40 -29.82
N ILE A 110 -19.76 -19.88 -28.59
CA ILE A 110 -20.91 -20.73 -28.29
C ILE A 110 -22.22 -19.97 -28.57
N ILE A 111 -22.33 -18.72 -28.12
CA ILE A 111 -23.52 -17.90 -28.35
C ILE A 111 -23.78 -17.69 -29.85
N VAL A 112 -22.74 -17.33 -30.62
CA VAL A 112 -22.86 -17.16 -32.07
C VAL A 112 -23.34 -18.45 -32.75
N ARG A 113 -22.84 -19.60 -32.33
CA ARG A 113 -23.26 -20.91 -32.85
C ARG A 113 -24.70 -21.24 -32.52
N LEU A 114 -25.17 -20.90 -31.32
CA LEU A 114 -26.57 -21.09 -30.92
C LEU A 114 -27.51 -20.19 -31.73
N ILE A 115 -27.12 -18.93 -31.95
CA ILE A 115 -27.90 -17.98 -32.75
C ILE A 115 -27.99 -18.46 -34.20
N SER A 116 -26.89 -18.88 -34.81
CA SER A 116 -26.89 -19.35 -36.21
C SER A 116 -27.75 -20.60 -36.39
N MET A 117 -27.66 -21.58 -35.48
CA MET A 117 -28.56 -22.74 -35.48
C MET A 117 -30.03 -22.35 -35.26
N GLY A 118 -30.29 -21.39 -34.38
CA GLY A 118 -31.63 -20.88 -34.12
C GLY A 118 -32.26 -20.26 -35.37
N ILE A 119 -31.54 -19.35 -36.03
CA ILE A 119 -31.98 -18.69 -37.26
C ILE A 119 -32.21 -19.72 -38.37
N LEU A 120 -31.29 -20.67 -38.55
CA LEU A 120 -31.43 -21.71 -39.57
C LEU A 120 -32.68 -22.57 -39.33
N ARG A 121 -32.94 -22.97 -38.07
CA ARG A 121 -34.16 -23.72 -37.71
C ARG A 121 -35.43 -22.90 -37.96
N ILE A 122 -35.41 -21.60 -37.68
CA ILE A 122 -36.56 -20.72 -37.93
C ILE A 122 -36.83 -20.60 -39.43
N LEU A 123 -35.80 -20.39 -40.25
CA LEU A 123 -35.91 -20.32 -41.71
C LEU A 123 -36.45 -21.62 -42.31
N LEU A 124 -35.90 -22.77 -41.91
CA LEU A 124 -36.36 -24.07 -42.38
C LEU A 124 -37.82 -24.33 -42.00
N ARG A 125 -38.22 -24.02 -40.75
CA ARG A 125 -39.62 -24.16 -40.33
C ARG A 125 -40.58 -23.25 -41.09
N ARG A 126 -40.14 -22.05 -41.46
CA ARG A 126 -40.95 -21.12 -42.27
C ARG A 126 -41.14 -21.65 -43.69
N HIS A 127 -40.07 -22.09 -44.34
CA HIS A 127 -40.12 -22.58 -45.71
C HIS A 127 -40.91 -23.89 -45.86
N TYR A 128 -40.84 -24.79 -44.86
CA TYR A 128 -41.61 -26.05 -44.88
C TYR A 128 -43.09 -25.88 -44.52
N ARG A 129 -43.50 -24.74 -43.95
CA ARG A 129 -44.93 -24.40 -43.72
C ARG A 129 -45.59 -23.71 -44.91
N SER A 130 -44.82 -23.20 -45.86
CA SER A 130 -45.34 -22.50 -47.04
C SER A 130 -45.52 -23.41 -48.27
N ILE A 131 -45.20 -24.70 -48.14
CA ILE A 131 -45.45 -25.77 -49.11
C ILE A 131 -46.52 -26.68 -48.50
#